data_AF-A0A957ZEI0-F1
#
_entry.id   AF-A0A957ZEI0-F1
#
_cell.length_a   1.000
_cell.length_b   1.000
_cell.length_c   1.000
_cell.angle_alpha   90.00
_cell.angle_beta   90.00
_cell.angle_gamma   90.00
#
_symmetry.space_group_name_H-M   'P 1'
#
loop_
_entity.id
_entity.type
_entity.pdbx_description
1 polymer ?
#
loop_
_entity_poly.entity_id
_entity_poly.type
_entity_poly.pdbx_seq_one_letter_code
_entity_poly.pdbx_strand_id
1 'polypeptide(L)' 'RLALSHIIKGYDAVQVSAALTVYQKVGQKPVVISGDKQVLQLAGTVGLPVDTPFDHILPEDRQR' A
#
# COMPACT_ATOMS: atom_id res chain seq x y z
N ARG A 1 -9.06 -10.73 -6.72
CA ARG A 1 -9.03 -11.71 -5.60
C ARG A 1 -7.63 -11.72 -4.96
N LEU A 2 -7.17 -10.60 -4.38
CA LEU A 2 -5.78 -10.51 -3.88
C LEU A 2 -5.52 -11.41 -2.66
N ALA A 3 -6.47 -11.50 -1.71
CA ALA A 3 -6.38 -12.37 -0.54
C ALA A 3 -6.35 -13.87 -0.85
N LEU A 4 -6.79 -14.28 -2.03
CA LEU A 4 -6.78 -15.70 -2.43
C LEU A 4 -5.48 -16.09 -3.15
N SER A 5 -4.66 -15.10 -3.51
CA SER A 5 -3.41 -15.29 -4.25
C SER A 5 -2.17 -14.96 -3.41
N HIS A 6 -2.36 -14.38 -2.22
CA HIS A 6 -1.30 -13.98 -1.30
C HIS A 6 -1.72 -14.28 0.14
N ILE A 7 -0.79 -14.75 0.97
CA ILE A 7 -1.03 -14.95 2.42
C ILE A 7 -1.04 -13.58 3.09
N ILE A 8 -2.23 -12.95 3.14
CA ILE A 8 -2.40 -11.62 3.73
C ILE A 8 -3.74 -11.50 4.47
N LYS A 9 -3.89 -10.50 5.35
CA LYS A 9 -5.17 -10.22 6.01
C LYS A 9 -6.20 -9.70 5.01
N GLY A 10 -7.47 -10.02 5.24
CA GLY A 10 -8.57 -9.61 4.35
C GLY A 10 -8.66 -8.09 4.16
N TYR A 11 -8.43 -7.31 5.23
CA TYR A 11 -8.47 -5.84 5.17
C TYR A 11 -7.38 -5.26 4.26
N ASP A 12 -6.15 -5.75 4.37
CA ASP A 12 -5.03 -5.35 3.51
C ASP A 12 -5.34 -5.62 2.03
N ALA A 13 -6.00 -6.74 1.73
CA ALA A 13 -6.39 -7.11 0.38
C ALA A 13 -7.42 -6.16 -0.21
N VAL A 14 -8.38 -5.73 0.61
CA VAL A 14 -9.42 -4.77 0.24
C VAL A 14 -8.79 -3.41 -0.03
N GLN A 15 -7.85 -2.96 0.80
CA GLN A 15 -7.15 -1.69 0.63
C GLN A 15 -6.39 -1.64 -0.71
N VAL A 16 -5.59 -2.67 -1.03
CA VAL A 16 -4.87 -2.73 -2.31
C VAL A 16 -5.84 -2.88 -3.49
N SER A 17 -6.92 -3.65 -3.33
CA SER A 17 -7.94 -3.79 -4.39
C SER A 17 -8.66 -2.47 -4.69
N ALA A 18 -8.90 -1.64 -3.68
CA ALA A 18 -9.49 -0.31 -3.85
C ALA A 18 -8.57 0.61 -4.66
N ALA A 19 -7.26 0.61 -4.36
CA ALA A 19 -6.26 1.36 -5.12
C ALA A 19 -6.20 0.94 -6.60
N LEU A 20 -6.23 -0.37 -6.87
CA LEU A 20 -6.32 -0.89 -8.25
C LEU A 20 -7.60 -0.46 -8.97
N THR A 21 -8.73 -0.43 -8.25
CA THR A 21 -10.02 0.01 -8.82
C THR A 21 -9.97 1.49 -9.21
N VAL A 22 -9.33 2.33 -8.39
CA VAL A 22 -9.11 3.75 -8.70
C VAL A 22 -8.21 3.88 -9.93
N TYR A 23 -7.09 3.14 -9.98
CA TYR A 23 -6.20 3.14 -11.13
C TYR A 23 -6.94 2.79 -12.43
N GLN A 24 -7.76 1.74 -12.42
CA GLN A 24 -8.54 1.32 -13.60
C GLN A 24 -9.53 2.39 -14.07
N LYS A 25 -10.08 3.19 -13.15
CA LYS A 25 -11.06 4.23 -13.48
C LYS A 25 -10.42 5.54 -13.93
N VAL A 26 -9.29 5.92 -13.35
CA VAL A 26 -8.65 7.23 -13.54
C VAL A 26 -7.48 7.16 -14.53
N GLY A 27 -6.93 5.97 -14.79
CA GLY A 27 -5.78 5.76 -15.66
C GLY A 27 -4.44 6.17 -15.04
N GLN A 28 -4.45 6.72 -13.81
CA GLN A 28 -3.26 7.09 -13.05
C GLN A 28 -3.10 6.17 -11.83
N LYS A 29 -1.90 5.63 -11.63
CA LYS A 29 -1.60 4.75 -10.49
C LYS A 29 -1.55 5.58 -9.20
N PRO A 30 -2.41 5.32 -8.20
CA PRO A 30 -2.28 5.96 -6.90
C PRO A 30 -1.04 5.42 -6.17
N VAL A 31 -0.41 6.27 -5.37
CA VAL A 31 0.62 5.84 -4.41
C VAL A 31 -0.07 5.24 -3.20
N VAL A 32 0.28 4.00 -2.85
CA VAL A 32 -0.21 3.36 -1.63
C VAL A 32 0.71 3.74 -0.47
N ILE A 33 0.18 4.50 0.47
CA ILE A 33 0.88 4.92 1.69
C ILE A 33 0.39 4.07 2.85
N SER A 34 1.29 3.40 3.57
CA SER A 34 0.96 2.58 4.74
C SER A 34 2.16 2.42 5.66
N GLY A 35 1.90 2.24 6.97
CA GLY A 35 2.90 1.75 7.91
C GLY A 35 3.00 0.22 7.96
N ASP A 36 2.06 -0.51 7.36
CA ASP A 36 2.09 -1.96 7.33
C ASP A 36 2.92 -2.47 6.13
N LYS A 37 4.02 -3.16 6.42
CA LYS A 37 4.92 -3.72 5.40
C LYS A 37 4.23 -4.72 4.46
N GLN A 38 3.23 -5.48 4.93
CA GLN A 38 2.52 -6.45 4.10
C GLN A 38 1.63 -5.74 3.07
N VAL A 39 1.00 -4.62 3.45
CA VAL A 39 0.22 -3.78 2.55
C VAL A 39 1.13 -3.20 1.46
N LEU A 40 2.28 -2.63 1.85
CA LEU A 40 3.25 -2.07 0.89
C LEU A 40 3.79 -3.15 -0.05
N GLN A 41 4.17 -4.32 0.49
CA GLN A 41 4.68 -5.41 -0.32
C GLN A 41 3.62 -5.88 -1.35
N LEU A 42 2.38 -6.09 -0.92
CA LEU A 42 1.31 -6.50 -1.82
C LEU A 42 1.00 -5.43 -2.89
N ALA A 43 0.95 -4.15 -2.51
CA ALA A 43 0.76 -3.06 -3.47
C ALA A 43 1.88 -3.04 -4.52
N GLY A 44 3.12 -3.23 -4.09
CA GLY A 44 4.28 -3.36 -4.97
C GLY A 44 4.17 -4.57 -5.92
N THR A 45 3.73 -5.75 -5.44
CA THR A 45 3.61 -6.94 -6.31
C THR A 45 2.57 -6.77 -7.41
N VAL A 46 1.54 -5.95 -7.19
CA VAL A 46 0.53 -5.61 -8.21
C VAL A 46 0.90 -4.37 -9.03
N GLY A 47 2.12 -3.86 -8.87
CA GLY A 47 2.68 -2.79 -9.68
C GLY A 47 2.15 -1.39 -9.35
N LEU A 48 1.61 -1.19 -8.14
CA LEU A 48 1.30 0.14 -7.61
C LEU A 48 2.54 0.77 -6.97
N PRO A 49 2.78 2.07 -7.15
CA PRO A 49 3.77 2.80 -6.36
C PRO A 49 3.44 2.73 -4.87
N VAL A 50 4.47 2.69 -4.03
CA VAL A 50 4.34 2.57 -2.58
C VAL A 50 5.20 3.59 -1.86
N ASP A 51 4.77 4.00 -0.68
CA ASP A 51 5.51 4.89 0.21
C ASP A 51 5.18 4.57 1.67
N THR A 52 6.06 4.93 2.59
CA THR A 52 5.90 4.69 4.02
C THR A 52 6.10 5.99 4.81
N PRO A 53 5.19 6.35 5.73
CA PRO A 53 5.35 7.55 6.54
C PRO A 53 6.62 7.51 7.42
N PHE A 54 7.15 6.31 7.68
CA PHE A 54 8.36 6.13 8.48
C PHE A 54 9.65 6.61 7.80
N ASP A 55 9.64 6.81 6.48
CA ASP A 55 10.79 7.38 5.76
C ASP A 55 10.77 8.92 5.81
N HIS A 56 9.65 9.52 6.21
CA HIS A 56 9.41 10.97 6.24
C HIS A 56 9.41 11.53 7.68
N ILE A 57 10.11 10.89 8.60
CA ILE A 57 10.18 11.32 10.01
C ILE A 57 11.09 12.54 10.13
N LEU A 58 10.56 13.62 10.70
CA LEU A 58 11.31 14.83 11.01
C LEU A 58 12.43 14.53 12.02
N PRO A 59 13.59 15.22 11.97
CA PRO A 59 14.69 15.00 12.90
C PRO A 59 14.27 15.00 14.38
N GLU A 60 13.34 15.89 14.75
CA GLU A 60 12.79 16.05 16.10
C GLU A 60 11.95 14.85 16.59
N ASP A 61 11.39 14.05 15.68
CA ASP A 61 10.51 12.93 16.02
C ASP A 61 11.26 11.58 16.11
N ARG A 62 12.57 11.55 15.82
CA ARG A 62 13.38 10.31 15.79
C ARG A 62 13.69 9.70 17.17
N GLN A 63 13.44 10.43 18.25
CA GLN A 63 13.86 10.03 19.62
C GLN A 63 12.69 9.76 20.57
N ARG A 64 11.44 9.77 20.09
CA ARG A 64 10.26 9.47 20.91
C ARG A 64 9.93 7.99 20.97
#